data_AF-A0A9X7DJ70-F1
#
_entry.id   AF-A0A9X7DJ70-F1
#
_cell.length_a   1.000
_cell.length_b   1.000
_cell.length_c   1.000
_cell.angle_alpha   90.00
_cell.angle_beta   90.00
_cell.angle_gamma   90.00
#
_symmetry.space_group_name_H-M   'P 1'
#
loop_
_entity.id
_entity.type
_entity.pdbx_description
1 polymer ?
#
loop_
_entity_poly.entity_id
_entity_poly.type
_entity_poly.pdbx_seq_one_letter_code
_entity_poly.pdbx_strand_id
1 'polypeptide(L)'
;MNLTLKHSSAFDRSKIITPGSVLITKKNETIYMLVYEENEDDFPYVLVSLTDARLVQNYDIMPSLGDIEDWIGEVTMVTQKNKLSITIQANY
;
A
#
# COMPACT_ATOMS: atom_id res chain seq x y z
N MET A 1 -4.88 -17.78 12.13
CA MET A 1 -5.72 -16.81 11.39
C MET A 1 -5.39 -17.03 9.93
N ASN A 2 -6.38 -17.25 9.07
CA ASN A 2 -6.15 -17.54 7.65
C ASN A 2 -6.40 -16.25 6.86
N LEU A 3 -5.38 -15.78 6.13
CA LEU A 3 -5.48 -14.63 5.25
C LEU A 3 -6.03 -15.10 3.90
N THR A 4 -7.14 -14.53 3.45
CA THR A 4 -7.69 -14.86 2.11
C THR A 4 -7.23 -13.81 1.10
N LEU A 5 -7.04 -14.17 -0.18
CA LEU A 5 -6.48 -13.27 -1.21
C LEU A 5 -7.41 -13.21 -2.42
N LYS A 6 -7.63 -12.01 -2.96
CA LYS A 6 -8.34 -11.80 -4.24
C LYS A 6 -7.57 -10.81 -5.10
N HIS A 7 -7.23 -11.21 -6.33
CA HIS A 7 -6.58 -10.33 -7.29
C HIS A 7 -7.25 -10.46 -8.67
N SER A 8 -7.84 -9.36 -9.14
CA SER A 8 -8.08 -9.07 -10.56
C SER A 8 -8.57 -7.63 -10.71
N SER A 9 -7.77 -6.80 -11.39
CA SER A 9 -8.04 -5.42 -11.85
C SER A 9 -8.45 -4.38 -10.78
N ALA A 10 -7.45 -3.68 -10.22
CA ALA A 10 -7.57 -2.78 -9.08
C ALA A 10 -8.36 -1.46 -9.28
N PHE A 11 -8.81 -1.11 -10.49
CA PHE A 11 -9.37 0.23 -10.76
C PHE A 11 -10.56 0.18 -11.71
N ASP A 12 -11.61 -0.56 -11.38
CA ASP A 12 -12.82 -0.63 -12.23
C ASP A 12 -13.86 0.47 -11.90
N ARG A 13 -13.67 1.22 -10.80
CA ARG A 13 -14.56 2.32 -10.35
C ARG A 13 -13.78 3.40 -9.57
N SER A 14 -14.36 4.58 -9.38
CA SER A 14 -13.79 5.63 -8.51
C SER A 14 -13.76 5.14 -7.06
N LYS A 15 -12.58 4.73 -6.58
CA LYS A 15 -12.37 4.24 -5.21
C LYS A 15 -12.07 5.41 -4.28
N ILE A 16 -12.74 5.46 -3.13
CA ILE A 16 -12.40 6.40 -2.05
C ILE A 16 -11.32 5.72 -1.23
N ILE A 17 -10.11 6.28 -1.28
CA ILE A 17 -8.95 5.77 -0.58
C ILE A 17 -8.52 6.74 0.52
N THR A 18 -8.35 6.20 1.71
CA THR A 18 -7.76 6.92 2.85
C THR A 18 -6.27 6.55 2.93
N PRO A 19 -5.35 7.51 2.69
CA PRO A 19 -3.91 7.24 2.77
C PRO A 19 -3.52 6.83 4.19
N GLY A 20 -2.70 5.78 4.30
CA GLY A 20 -2.13 5.32 5.56
C GLY A 20 -0.63 5.57 5.63
N SER A 21 0.08 4.63 6.26
CA SER A 21 1.53 4.72 6.45
C SER A 21 2.27 4.56 5.13
N VAL A 22 3.33 5.35 4.95
CA VAL A 22 4.28 5.17 3.85
C VAL A 22 5.49 4.38 4.33
N LEU A 23 5.92 3.44 3.50
CA LEU A 23 6.94 2.45 3.77
C LEU A 23 8.03 2.59 2.71
N ILE A 24 9.29 2.63 3.12
CA ILE A 24 10.43 2.68 2.21
C ILE A 24 11.28 1.44 2.43
N THR A 25 11.51 0.69 1.35
CA THR A 25 12.30 -0.54 1.40
C THR A 25 13.80 -0.27 1.31
N LYS A 26 14.60 -1.12 1.95
CA LYS A 26 16.06 -0.96 2.03
C LYS A 26 16.80 -1.31 0.76
N LYS A 27 16.29 -2.28 0.00
CA LYS A 27 17.01 -2.87 -1.13
C LYS A 27 17.01 -1.98 -2.37
N ASN A 28 15.87 -1.33 -2.64
CA ASN A 28 15.63 -0.60 -3.89
C ASN A 28 15.09 0.82 -3.66
N GLU A 29 15.00 1.27 -2.39
CA GLU A 29 14.38 2.55 -2.00
C GLU A 29 12.97 2.73 -2.57
N THR A 30 12.29 1.62 -2.85
CA THR A 30 10.94 1.62 -3.43
C THR A 30 9.96 2.06 -2.35
N ILE A 31 9.08 2.98 -2.74
CA ILE A 31 8.12 3.62 -1.86
C ILE A 31 6.78 2.91 -2.00
N TYR A 32 6.26 2.43 -0.88
CA TYR A 32 4.96 1.81 -0.78
C TYR A 32 4.07 2.62 0.16
N MET A 33 2.77 2.49 -0.02
CA MET A 33 1.78 3.05 0.87
C MET A 33 0.75 1.97 1.21
N LEU A 34 0.47 1.82 2.50
CA LEU A 34 -0.71 1.08 2.93
C LEU A 34 -1.90 2.04 2.92
N VAL A 35 -2.94 1.66 2.21
CA VAL A 35 -4.13 2.46 1.96
C VAL A 35 -5.34 1.71 2.52
N TYR A 36 -6.32 2.45 3.02
CA TYR A 36 -7.61 1.90 3.40
C TYR A 36 -8.66 2.28 2.36
N GLU A 37 -9.36 1.31 1.79
CA GLU A 37 -10.45 1.50 0.84
C GLU A 37 -11.79 1.43 1.59
N GLU A 38 -12.51 2.54 1.65
CA GLU A 38 -13.71 2.66 2.51
C GLU A 38 -14.94 1.92 1.97
N ASN A 39 -14.93 1.57 0.68
CA ASN A 39 -16.04 0.93 -0.02
C ASN A 39 -15.77 -0.56 -0.34
N GLU A 40 -14.76 -1.17 0.29
CA GLU A 40 -14.39 -2.57 0.10
C GLU A 40 -14.47 -3.31 1.44
N ASP A 41 -15.41 -4.24 1.58
CA ASP A 41 -15.67 -4.93 2.85
C ASP A 41 -14.82 -6.19 3.02
N ASP A 42 -14.44 -6.85 1.91
CA ASP A 42 -13.72 -8.13 1.96
C ASP A 42 -12.21 -7.93 2.12
N PHE A 43 -11.63 -6.93 1.44
CA PHE A 43 -10.18 -6.65 1.45
C PHE A 43 -9.86 -5.14 1.52
N PRO A 44 -10.25 -4.46 2.61
CA PRO A 44 -10.17 -2.99 2.71
C PRO A 44 -8.74 -2.44 2.74
N TYR A 45 -7.73 -3.24 3.11
CA TYR A 45 -6.35 -2.75 3.24
C TYR A 45 -5.56 -3.06 1.98
N VAL A 46 -5.03 -2.03 1.32
CA VAL A 46 -4.35 -2.16 0.03
C VAL A 46 -2.94 -1.63 0.12
N LEU A 47 -1.97 -2.47 -0.21
CA LEU A 47 -0.57 -2.07 -0.37
C LEU A 47 -0.33 -1.66 -1.82
N VAL A 48 0.03 -0.40 -2.02
CA VAL A 48 0.35 0.16 -3.34
C VAL A 48 1.83 0.52 -3.42
N SER A 49 2.47 0.25 -4.56
CA SER A 49 3.78 0.79 -4.92
C SER A 49 3.57 2.15 -5.56
N LEU A 50 4.09 3.21 -4.92
CA LEU A 50 4.08 4.56 -5.47
C LEU A 50 5.13 4.73 -6.56
N THR A 51 6.26 4.01 -6.45
CA THR A 51 7.34 4.04 -7.44
C THR A 51 6.88 3.48 -8.78
N ASP A 52 6.14 2.37 -8.77
CA ASP A 52 5.71 1.68 -10.00
C ASP A 52 4.25 1.98 -10.38
N ALA A 53 3.54 2.79 -9.59
CA ALA A 53 2.11 3.08 -9.72
C ALA A 53 1.24 1.80 -9.87
N ARG A 54 1.50 0.78 -9.04
CA ARG A 54 0.79 -0.51 -9.10
C ARG A 54 0.25 -0.94 -7.75
N LEU A 55 -0.85 -1.69 -7.78
CA LEU A 55 -1.32 -2.45 -6.63
C LEU A 55 -0.40 -3.66 -6.43
N VAL A 56 0.02 -3.88 -5.19
CA VAL A 56 0.92 -4.98 -4.82
C VAL A 56 0.14 -6.09 -4.15
N GLN A 57 -0.68 -5.75 -3.16
CA GLN A 57 -1.42 -6.73 -2.37
C GLN A 57 -2.63 -6.11 -1.68
N ASN A 58 -3.67 -6.92 -1.45
CA ASN A 58 -4.82 -6.57 -0.62
C ASN A 58 -4.90 -7.49 0.60
N TYR A 59 -5.43 -6.98 1.71
CA TYR A 59 -5.58 -7.69 2.97
C TYR A 59 -7.01 -7.51 3.50
N ASP A 60 -7.56 -8.60 4.02
CA ASP A 60 -8.86 -8.67 4.71
C ASP A 60 -8.78 -8.05 6.12
N ILE A 61 -7.60 -8.05 6.71
CA ILE A 61 -7.29 -7.44 8.01
C ILE A 61 -6.09 -6.50 7.91
N MET A 62 -5.96 -5.56 8.86
CA MET A 62 -4.81 -4.65 8.89
C MET A 62 -3.51 -5.48 9.04
N PRO A 63 -2.61 -5.47 8.06
CA PRO A 63 -1.40 -6.28 8.12
C PRO A 63 -0.42 -5.71 9.15
N SER A 64 0.35 -6.59 9.79
CA SER A 64 1.50 -6.19 10.59
C SER A 64 2.67 -5.78 9.68
N LEU A 65 3.69 -5.12 10.23
CA LEU A 65 4.89 -4.78 9.46
C LEU A 65 5.56 -6.05 8.89
N GLY A 66 5.63 -7.13 9.67
CA GLY A 66 6.21 -8.40 9.21
C GLY A 66 5.46 -8.99 8.02
N ASP A 67 4.13 -8.95 8.03
CA ASP A 67 3.31 -9.42 6.91
C ASP A 67 3.55 -8.59 5.64
N ILE A 68 3.91 -7.31 5.78
CA ILE A 68 4.24 -6.44 4.65
C ILE A 68 5.67 -6.73 4.16
N GLU A 69 6.63 -6.87 5.07
CA GLU A 69 8.03 -7.17 4.75
C GLU A 69 8.20 -8.50 4.01
N ASP A 70 7.34 -9.49 4.25
CA ASP A 70 7.32 -10.74 3.48
C ASP A 70 7.03 -10.52 1.98
N TRP A 71 6.32 -9.45 1.62
CA TRP A 71 5.98 -9.13 0.23
C TRP A 71 6.94 -8.13 -0.42
N ILE A 72 7.36 -7.09 0.32
CA ILE A 72 8.14 -5.97 -0.24
C ILE A 72 9.62 -5.99 0.17
N GLY A 73 9.99 -6.89 1.08
CA GLY A 73 11.31 -6.92 1.72
C GLY A 73 11.43 -5.98 2.91
N GLU A 74 12.61 -5.99 3.54
CA GLU A 74 12.93 -5.21 4.75
C GLU A 74 12.62 -3.70 4.57
N VAL A 75 11.84 -3.16 5.50
CA VAL A 75 11.43 -1.74 5.52
C VAL A 75 12.40 -0.95 6.41
N THR A 76 13.03 0.07 5.82
CA THR A 76 14.00 0.93 6.52
C THR A 76 13.33 2.10 7.24
N MET A 77 12.14 2.50 6.79
CA MET A 77 11.43 3.66 7.33
C MET A 77 9.92 3.48 7.24
N VAL A 78 9.25 3.72 8.36
CA VAL A 78 7.80 3.86 8.46
C VAL A 78 7.51 5.30 8.87
N THR A 79 6.72 6.00 8.09
CA THR A 79 6.43 7.42 8.32
C THR A 79 4.93 7.68 8.41
N GLN A 80 4.54 8.47 9.41
CA GLN A 80 3.14 8.72 9.78
C GLN A 80 2.54 9.84 8.94
N LYS A 81 1.23 9.70 8.67
CA LYS A 81 0.39 10.54 7.79
C LYS A 81 0.51 12.05 8.03
N ASN A 82 0.78 12.47 9.26
CA ASN A 82 0.85 13.87 9.70
C ASN A 82 2.14 14.61 9.32
N LYS A 83 3.13 13.97 8.68
CA LYS A 83 4.39 14.60 8.26
C LYS A 83 4.76 14.37 6.79
N LEU A 84 3.88 13.76 5.99
CA LEU A 84 4.17 13.51 4.58
C LEU A 84 3.62 14.59 3.66
N SER A 85 4.51 15.12 2.82
CA SER A 85 4.15 15.78 1.58
C SER A 85 4.68 14.93 0.43
N ILE A 86 3.80 14.42 -0.41
CA ILE A 86 4.17 13.65 -1.62
C ILE A 86 4.03 14.59 -2.81
N THR A 87 5.15 14.92 -3.45
CA THR A 87 5.17 15.71 -4.69
C THR A 87 5.42 14.76 -5.86
N ILE A 88 4.41 14.56 -6.71
CA ILE A 88 4.55 13.78 -7.94
C ILE A 88 4.87 14.77 -9.07
N GLN A 89 6.06 14.66 -9.66
CA GLN A 89 6.44 15.40 -10.87
C GLN A 89 6.37 14.46 -12.07
N ALA A 90 5.43 14.71 -12.97
CA ALA A 90 5.41 14.10 -14.28
C ALA A 90 6.29 14.93 -15.23
N ASN A 91 7.39 14.36 -15.71
CA ASN A 91 8.14 14.94 -16.81
C ASN A 91 7.43 14.54 -18.10
N TYR A 92 6.89 15.53 -18.82
CA TYR A 92 6.38 15.38 -20.18
C TYR A 92 7.52 15.41 -21.20
#